data_AF-A0A928WQC4-F1
#
_entry.id   AF-A0A928WQC4-F1
#
_cell.length_a   1.000
_cell.length_b   1.000
_cell.length_c   1.000
_cell.angle_alpha   90.00
_cell.angle_beta   90.00
_cell.angle_gamma   90.00
#
_symmetry.space_group_name_H-M   'P 1'
#
loop_
_entity.id
_entity.type
_entity.pdbx_description
1 polymer ?
#
loop_
_entity_poly.entity_id
_entity_poly.type
_entity_poly.pdbx_seq_one_letter_code
_entity_poly.pdbx_strand_id
1 'polypeptide(L)' 'MQTKLIGLTVGVKVSADALREGRLKSDLMRSDALRSHIETQLATHGDPLRWAITAIDTTDCTAQVEAVVTTL' A
#
# COMPACT_ATOMS: atom_id res chain seq x y z
N MET A 1 -0.83 0.83 -24.89
CA MET A 1 -0.26 0.28 -23.63
C MET A 1 0.90 1.13 -23.18
N GLN A 2 0.66 2.01 -22.22
CA GLN A 2 1.67 2.86 -21.59
C GLN A 2 1.82 2.43 -20.13
N THR A 3 3.07 2.19 -19.72
CA THR A 3 3.41 1.93 -18.32
C THR A 3 3.98 3.20 -17.69
N LYS A 4 3.59 3.46 -16.45
CA LYS A 4 4.12 4.58 -15.66
C LYS A 4 4.31 4.18 -14.20
N LEU A 5 5.33 4.76 -13.57
CA LEU A 5 5.53 4.70 -12.14
C LEU A 5 4.66 5.77 -11.48
N ILE A 6 3.90 5.39 -10.44
CA ILE A 6 3.11 6.29 -9.62
C ILE A 6 3.47 6.09 -8.14
N GLY A 7 3.47 7.19 -7.39
CA GLY A 7 3.58 7.21 -5.94
C GLY A 7 2.24 7.59 -5.32
N LEU A 8 1.80 6.84 -4.31
CA LEU A 8 0.54 7.05 -3.61
C LEU A 8 0.75 7.00 -2.10
N THR A 9 0.05 7.85 -1.37
CA THR A 9 -0.05 7.75 0.08
C THR A 9 -1.37 7.07 0.42
N VAL A 10 -1.31 5.88 1.00
CA VAL A 10 -2.49 5.08 1.37
C VAL A 10 -2.67 5.12 2.88
N GLY A 11 -3.88 5.42 3.33
CA GLY A 11 -4.22 5.37 4.76
C GLY A 11 -4.21 3.93 5.26
N VAL A 12 -3.35 3.62 6.22
CA VAL A 12 -3.29 2.30 6.83
C VAL A 12 -4.33 2.31 7.95
N LYS A 13 -5.55 1.81 7.66
CA LYS A 13 -6.58 1.55 8.68
C LYS A 13 -6.19 0.37 9.56
N VAL A 14 -5.09 0.52 10.28
CA VAL A 14 -4.68 -0.41 11.31
C VAL A 14 -4.50 0.43 12.55
N SER A 15 -5.20 0.07 13.63
CA SER A 15 -5.07 0.71 14.93
C SER A 15 -3.58 0.85 15.27
N ALA A 16 -3.12 2.07 15.56
CA ALA A 16 -1.72 2.40 15.79
C ALA A 16 -1.01 1.48 16.82
N ASP A 17 -1.79 0.87 17.72
CA ASP A 17 -1.36 -0.17 18.66
C ASP A 17 -0.76 -1.41 17.97
N ALA A 18 -1.37 -1.87 16.87
CA ALA A 18 -0.94 -3.05 16.12
C ALA A 18 0.37 -2.84 15.34
N LEU A 19 0.74 -1.58 15.04
CA LEU A 19 2.02 -1.24 14.40
C LEU A 19 3.19 -1.18 15.40
N ARG A 20 2.91 -0.84 16.67
CA ARG A 20 3.92 -0.75 17.74
C ARG A 20 4.39 -2.11 18.25
N GLU A 21 3.51 -3.10 18.27
CA GLU A 21 3.88 -4.46 18.66
C GLU A 21 4.59 -5.15 17.49
N GLY A 22 5.92 -5.15 17.50
CA GLY A 22 6.79 -5.73 16.47
C GLY A 22 6.56 -7.22 16.13
N ARG A 23 5.58 -7.89 16.75
CA ARG A 23 5.08 -9.23 16.36
C ARG A 23 4.11 -9.21 15.18
N LEU A 24 3.40 -8.11 14.94
CA LEU A 24 2.39 -8.03 13.89
C LEU A 24 2.94 -7.64 12.51
N LYS A 25 4.20 -7.18 12.41
CA LYS A 25 4.83 -6.83 11.11
C LYS A 25 4.67 -7.92 10.04
N SER A 26 4.72 -9.20 10.43
CA SER A 26 4.57 -10.31 9.48
C SER A 26 3.11 -10.62 9.10
N ASP A 27 2.13 -10.39 9.98
CA ASP A 27 0.72 -10.70 9.71
C ASP A 27 -0.09 -9.50 9.21
N LEU A 28 0.32 -8.28 9.55
CA LEU A 28 -0.22 -7.05 8.96
C LEU A 28 0.14 -6.93 7.48
N MET A 29 1.37 -7.31 7.11
CA MET A 29 1.79 -7.38 5.71
C MET A 29 1.19 -8.58 4.96
N ARG A 30 0.69 -9.59 5.69
CA ARG A 30 -0.15 -10.67 5.13
C ARG A 30 -1.64 -10.37 5.16
N SER A 31 -2.06 -9.23 5.72
CA SER A 31 -3.48 -8.90 5.75
C SER A 31 -3.92 -8.61 4.32
N ASP A 32 -4.56 -9.59 3.68
CA ASP A 32 -5.14 -9.48 2.34
C ASP A 32 -6.00 -8.21 2.22
N ALA A 33 -6.59 -7.75 3.33
CA ALA A 33 -7.32 -6.49 3.42
C ALA A 33 -6.48 -5.25 3.08
N LEU A 34 -5.24 -5.14 3.57
CA LEU A 34 -4.36 -3.99 3.27
C LEU A 34 -3.88 -4.05 1.82
N ARG A 35 -3.46 -5.24 1.36
CA ARG A 35 -3.07 -5.48 -0.03
C ARG A 35 -4.21 -5.14 -0.99
N SER A 36 -5.42 -5.66 -0.74
CA SER A 36 -6.61 -5.39 -1.55
C SER A 36 -6.99 -3.91 -1.53
N HIS A 37 -6.83 -3.23 -0.38
CA HIS A 37 -7.06 -1.79 -0.30
C HIS A 37 -6.09 -1.00 -1.18
N ILE A 38 -4.79 -1.30 -1.11
CA ILE A 38 -3.76 -0.68 -1.94
C ILE A 38 -4.01 -0.96 -3.43
N GLU A 39 -4.29 -2.21 -3.79
CA GLU A 39 -4.61 -2.60 -5.17
C GLU A 39 -5.86 -1.90 -5.70
N THR A 40 -6.90 -1.75 -4.87
CA THR A 40 -8.11 -1.00 -5.23
C THR A 40 -7.80 0.46 -5.52
N GLN A 41 -6.95 1.10 -4.70
CA GLN A 41 -6.54 2.48 -4.95
C GLN A 41 -5.70 2.58 -6.23
N LEU A 42 -4.77 1.65 -6.43
CA LEU A 42 -3.93 1.59 -7.62
C LEU A 42 -4.73 1.38 -8.91
N ALA A 43 -5.74 0.50 -8.86
CA ALA A 43 -6.63 0.20 -9.98
C ALA A 43 -7.36 1.45 -10.53
N THR A 44 -7.57 2.48 -9.70
CA THR A 44 -8.14 3.76 -10.16
C THR A 44 -7.21 4.52 -11.12
N HIS A 45 -5.91 4.25 -11.08
CA HIS A 45 -4.90 4.91 -11.90
C HIS A 45 -4.45 4.07 -13.11
N GLY A 46 -4.80 2.78 -13.14
CA GLY A 46 -4.42 1.80 -14.14
C GLY A 46 -4.28 0.41 -13.53
N ASP A 47 -4.01 -0.60 -14.35
CA ASP A 47 -3.84 -1.97 -13.86
C ASP A 47 -2.45 -2.11 -13.19
N PRO A 48 -2.37 -2.40 -11.87
CA PRO A 48 -1.10 -2.49 -11.17
C PRO A 48 -0.35 -3.78 -11.52
N LEU A 49 0.83 -3.64 -12.13
CA LEU A 49 1.71 -4.76 -12.44
C LEU A 49 2.55 -5.19 -11.24
N ARG A 50 3.11 -4.20 -10.53
CA ARG A 50 3.92 -4.39 -9.32
C ARG A 50 3.88 -3.15 -8.45
N TRP A 51 3.84 -3.34 -7.15
CA TRP A 51 3.91 -2.26 -6.18
C TRP A 51 4.70 -2.67 -4.94
N ALA A 52 5.19 -1.67 -4.20
CA ALA A 52 5.89 -1.86 -2.94
C ALA A 52 5.60 -0.69 -1.99
N ILE A 53 5.53 -0.98 -0.68
CA ILE A 53 5.50 0.05 0.35
C ILE A 53 6.92 0.55 0.56
N THR A 54 7.17 1.83 0.32
CA THR A 54 8.49 2.45 0.43
C THR A 54 8.73 3.10 1.78
N ALA A 55 7.66 3.59 2.42
CA ALA A 55 7.71 4.13 3.77
C ALA A 55 6.39 3.90 4.51
N ILE A 56 6.44 3.87 5.84
CA ILE A 56 5.26 3.84 6.70
C ILE A 56 5.41 4.97 7.71
N ASP A 57 4.47 5.90 7.68
CA ASP A 57 4.32 6.92 8.70
C ASP A 57 3.44 6.38 9.82
N THR A 58 4.07 6.14 10.97
CA THR A 58 3.38 5.65 12.18
C THR A 58 2.68 6.77 12.96
N THR A 59 3.02 8.02 12.69
CA THR A 59 2.39 9.19 13.33
C THR A 59 1.02 9.43 12.71
N ASP A 60 0.97 9.45 11.38
CA ASP A 60 -0.25 9.70 10.62
C ASP A 60 -0.97 8.41 10.20
N CYS A 61 -0.41 7.24 10.54
CA CYS A 61 -0.92 5.92 10.13
C CYS A 61 -1.11 5.84 8.60
N THR A 62 -0.11 6.30 7.85
CA THR A 62 -0.11 6.27 6.38
C THR A 62 1.05 5.43 5.85
N ALA A 63 0.89 4.85 4.66
CA ALA A 63 1.94 4.14 3.95
C ALA A 63 2.18 4.80 2.59
N GLN A 64 3.44 5.06 2.29
CA GLN A 64 3.87 5.45 0.96
C GLN A 64 4.04 4.20 0.12
N VAL A 65 3.35 4.15 -1.02
CA VAL A 65 3.34 3.05 -1.96
C VAL A 65 3.83 3.56 -3.31
N GLU A 66 4.83 2.89 -3.86
CA GLU A 66 5.23 3.08 -5.25
C GLU A 66 4.77 1.90 -6.09
N ALA A 67 4.21 2.19 -7.26
CA ALA A 67 3.63 1.18 -8.12
C ALA A 67 3.85 1.47 -9.59
N VAL A 68 4.04 0.41 -10.36
CA VAL A 68 4.02 0.42 -11.82
C VAL A 68 2.62 0.04 -12.27
N VAL A 69 1.94 0.98 -12.91
CA VAL A 69 0.61 0.76 -13.48
C VAL A 69 0.68 0.78 -15.00
N THR A 70 -0.14 -0.06 -15.64
CA THR A 70 -0.34 -0.05 -17.09
C THR A 70 -1.72 0.51 -17.42
N THR A 71 -1.77 1.41 -18.39
CA THR A 71 -3.01 1.91 -18.98
C THR A 71 -3.05 1.54 -20.45
N LEU A 72 -4.22 1.10 -20.94
CA LEU A 72 -4.39 0.70 -22.34
C LEU A 72 -4.13 1.88 -23.29
#